data_AF-A0A699WUH0-F1
#
_entry.id   AF-A0A699WUH0-F1
#
_cell.length_a   1.000
_cell.length_b   1.000
_cell.length_c   1.000
_cell.angle_alpha   90.00
_cell.angle_beta   90.00
_cell.angle_gamma   90.00
#
_symmetry.space_group_name_H-M   'P 1'
#
loop_
_entity.id
_entity.type
_entity.pdbx_description
1 polymer ?
#
loop_
_entity_poly.entity_id
_entity_poly.type
_entity_poly.pdbx_seq_one_letter_code
_entity_poly.pdbx_strand_id
1 'polypeptide(L)'
;SLCIDFEELMHKKFRMSSMEELTFFLGLQVMQKDDEIFISQDKYVADILKKFDFSSVKTESTPIETNKALLKDEKAKNVDVH
;
A
#
# COMPACT_ATOMS: atom_id res chain seq x y z
N SER A 1 -3.21 20.55 13.39
CA SER A 1 -4.45 19.93 12.86
C SER A 1 -4.22 18.44 12.80
N LEU A 2 -5.26 17.61 12.78
CA LEU A 2 -5.12 16.15 12.74
C LEU A 2 -4.14 15.66 11.64
N CYS A 3 -4.13 16.31 10.48
CA CYS A 3 -3.19 15.98 9.40
C CYS A 3 -1.71 16.22 9.79
N ILE A 4 -1.40 17.31 10.49
CA ILE A 4 -0.02 17.62 10.91
C ILE A 4 0.44 16.63 11.98
N ASP A 5 -0.43 16.32 12.95
CA ASP A 5 -0.09 15.38 14.03
C ASP A 5 0.09 13.96 13.47
N PHE A 6 -0.71 13.57 12.46
CA PHE A 6 -0.55 12.32 11.73
C PHE A 6 0.74 12.30 10.91
N GLU A 7 1.05 13.38 10.20
CA GLU A 7 2.29 13.54 9.43
C GLU A 7 3.53 13.37 10.33
N GLU A 8 3.58 14.07 11.46
CA GLU A 8 4.67 13.94 12.44
C GLU A 8 4.81 12.52 12.98
N LEU A 9 3.70 11.86 13.32
CA LEU A 9 3.70 10.48 13.79
C LEU A 9 4.27 9.54 12.72
N MET A 10 3.86 9.72 11.48
CA MET A 10 4.28 8.90 10.36
C MET A 10 5.75 9.11 10.01
N HIS A 11 6.25 10.35 10.03
CA HIS A 11 7.69 10.65 9.88
C HIS A 11 8.55 10.10 11.03
N LYS A 12 8.01 10.08 12.26
CA LYS A 12 8.73 9.53 13.42
C LYS A 12 8.86 8.01 13.35
N LYS A 13 7.82 7.32 12.87
CA LYS A 13 7.75 5.85 12.86
C LYS A 13 8.28 5.24 11.56
N PHE A 14 8.14 5.96 10.45
CA PHE A 14 8.49 5.50 9.12
C PHE A 14 9.34 6.52 8.39
N ARG A 15 10.18 6.05 7.47
CA ARG A 15 11.03 6.91 6.65
C ARG A 15 10.20 7.53 5.52
N MET A 16 9.47 8.60 5.82
CA MET A 16 8.62 9.33 4.87
C MET A 16 9.31 10.59 4.32
N SER A 17 8.99 10.97 3.08
CA SER A 17 9.58 12.12 2.37
C SER A 17 8.72 13.39 2.35
N SER A 18 7.39 13.27 2.24
CA SER A 18 6.39 14.34 2.30
C SER A 18 4.98 13.71 2.29
N MET A 19 3.95 14.42 2.75
CA MET A 19 2.55 14.00 2.76
C MET A 19 1.69 14.63 1.63
N GLU A 20 2.35 15.00 0.53
CA GLU A 20 1.73 15.41 -0.74
C GLU A 20 0.92 14.25 -1.37
N GLU A 21 0.64 14.30 -2.68
CA GLU A 21 -0.10 13.24 -3.36
C GLU A 21 0.50 11.86 -3.03
N LEU A 22 -0.33 10.98 -2.44
CA LEU A 22 0.11 9.68 -1.96
C LEU A 22 0.51 8.83 -3.17
N THR A 23 1.80 8.74 -3.43
CA THR A 23 2.36 7.96 -4.55
C THR A 23 2.88 6.61 -4.09
N PHE A 24 3.35 6.52 -2.84
CA PHE A 24 3.80 5.27 -2.22
C PHE A 24 3.45 5.21 -0.72
N PHE A 25 2.93 4.08 -0.27
CA PHE A 25 2.60 3.81 1.13
C PHE A 25 2.86 2.35 1.50
N LEU A 26 3.75 2.07 2.47
CA LEU A 26 4.05 0.70 2.92
C LEU A 26 4.43 -0.30 1.79
N GLY A 27 5.00 0.20 0.68
CA GLY A 27 5.29 -0.63 -0.50
C GLY A 27 4.16 -0.73 -1.51
N LEU A 28 2.99 -0.18 -1.21
CA LEU A 28 1.93 0.07 -2.18
C LEU A 28 2.29 1.30 -2.99
N GLN A 29 2.39 1.15 -4.30
CA GLN A 29 2.33 2.26 -5.24
C GLN A 29 0.87 2.67 -5.42
N VAL A 30 0.60 3.95 -5.30
CA VAL A 30 -0.74 4.53 -5.43
C VAL A 30 -0.70 5.52 -6.60
N MET A 31 -1.65 5.39 -7.52
CA MET A 31 -1.85 6.32 -8.63
C MET A 31 -3.30 6.80 -8.57
N GLN A 32 -3.46 8.08 -8.28
CA GLN A 32 -4.76 8.72 -8.17
C GLN A 32 -5.14 9.33 -9.53
N LYS A 33 -6.35 9.05 -9.99
CA LYS A 33 -7.01 9.67 -11.13
C LYS A 33 -8.33 10.27 -10.64
N ASP A 34 -8.93 11.15 -11.43
CA ASP A 34 -10.15 11.88 -11.04
C ASP A 34 -11.29 10.97 -10.54
N ASP A 35 -11.43 9.77 -11.13
CA ASP A 35 -12.51 8.83 -10.82
C ASP A 35 -12.04 7.51 -10.19
N GLU A 36 -10.73 7.28 -10.05
CA GLU A 36 -10.20 5.96 -9.66
C GLU A 36 -8.86 6.06 -8.93
N ILE A 37 -8.66 5.17 -7.97
CA ILE A 37 -7.36 4.96 -7.32
C ILE A 37 -6.84 3.59 -7.76
N PHE A 38 -5.70 3.59 -8.46
CA PHE A 38 -4.99 2.38 -8.80
C PHE A 38 -3.91 2.09 -7.76
N ILE A 39 -3.87 0.85 -7.26
CA ILE A 39 -2.90 0.39 -6.27
C ILE A 39 -2.11 -0.78 -6.87
N SER A 40 -0.78 -0.69 -6.85
CA SER A 40 0.13 -1.77 -7.28
C SER A 40 1.17 -2.06 -6.21
N GLN A 41 1.68 -3.30 -6.16
CA GLN A 41 2.82 -3.68 -5.32
C GLN A 41 4.04 -4.09 -6.14
N ASP A 42 4.03 -3.91 -7.46
CA ASP A 42 5.04 -4.49 -8.36
C ASP A 42 6.45 -4.06 -7.99
N LYS A 43 6.63 -2.77 -7.69
CA LYS A 43 7.93 -2.22 -7.26
C LYS A 43 8.40 -2.81 -5.93
N TYR A 44 7.50 -2.93 -4.95
CA TYR A 44 7.84 -3.48 -3.64
C TYR A 44 8.20 -4.97 -3.72
N VAL A 45 7.46 -5.74 -4.51
CA VAL A 45 7.80 -7.14 -4.80
C VAL A 45 9.17 -7.23 -5.47
N ALA A 46 9.44 -6.40 -6.48
CA ALA A 46 10.74 -6.35 -7.14
C ALA A 46 11.89 -6.00 -6.18
N ASP A 47 11.67 -5.02 -5.29
CA ASP A 47 12.65 -4.58 -4.30
C ASP A 47 12.92 -5.67 -3.25
N ILE A 48 11.90 -6.39 -2.78
CA ILE A 48 12.06 -7.55 -1.89
C ILE A 48 12.86 -8.65 -2.59
N LEU A 49 12.46 -9.03 -3.80
CA LEU A 49 13.14 -10.09 -4.54
C LEU A 49 14.62 -9.73 -4.74
N LYS A 50 14.91 -8.48 -5.10
CA LYS A 50 16.28 -8.00 -5.24
C LYS A 50 17.05 -8.03 -3.91
N LYS A 51 16.42 -7.64 -2.80
CA LYS A 51 17.06 -7.62 -1.47
C LYS A 51 17.53 -9.00 -1.00
N PHE A 52 16.88 -10.06 -1.44
CA PHE A 52 17.21 -11.44 -1.09
C PHE A 52 17.87 -12.22 -2.24
N ASP A 53 18.33 -11.53 -3.30
CA ASP A 53 18.93 -12.13 -4.49
C ASP A 53 18.02 -13.16 -5.21
N PHE A 54 16.71 -12.95 -5.13
CA PHE A 54 15.68 -13.82 -5.71
C PHE A 54 15.17 -13.37 -7.09
N SER A 55 15.80 -12.36 -7.69
CA SER A 55 15.38 -11.82 -8.99
C SER A 55 15.40 -12.84 -10.15
N SER A 56 16.17 -13.92 -10.03
CA SER A 56 16.31 -14.98 -11.04
C SER A 56 15.87 -16.37 -10.55
N VAL A 57 15.28 -16.45 -9.36
CA VAL A 57 14.79 -17.72 -8.80
C VAL A 57 13.57 -18.17 -9.59
N LYS A 58 13.45 -19.50 -9.80
CA LYS A 58 12.32 -20.09 -10.51
C LYS A 58 11.01 -19.69 -9.83
N THR A 59 10.11 -19.09 -10.59
CA THR A 59 8.77 -18.75 -10.13
C THR A 59 7.92 -20.02 -10.06
N GLU A 60 7.22 -20.23 -8.94
CA GLU A 60 6.23 -21.27 -8.77
C GLU A 60 4.86 -20.61 -8.60
N SER A 61 3.88 -21.01 -9.40
CA SER A 61 2.54 -20.42 -9.35
C SER A 61 1.82 -20.91 -8.10
N THR A 62 1.73 -20.05 -7.09
CA THR A 62 0.80 -20.24 -5.97
C THR A 62 -0.50 -19.54 -6.35
N PRO A 63 -1.61 -20.25 -6.58
CA PRO A 63 -2.88 -19.61 -6.92
C PRO A 63 -3.33 -18.72 -5.77
N ILE A 64 -3.47 -17.42 -6.04
CA ILE A 64 -4.18 -16.50 -5.16
C ILE A 64 -5.64 -16.40 -5.65
N GLU A 65 -6.60 -16.31 -4.73
CA GLU A 65 -7.99 -16.06 -5.11
C GLU A 65 -8.10 -14.69 -5.79
N THR A 66 -8.27 -14.69 -7.11
CA THR A 66 -8.33 -13.49 -7.96
C THR A 66 -9.66 -12.73 -7.90
N ASN A 67 -10.70 -13.32 -7.30
CA ASN A 67 -12.08 -12.82 -7.36
C ASN A 67 -12.75 -12.64 -5.99
N LYS A 68 -11.99 -12.43 -4.91
CA LYS A 68 -12.59 -11.89 -3.68
C LYS A 68 -12.76 -10.39 -3.88
N ALA A 69 -13.96 -9.97 -4.28
CA ALA A 69 -14.36 -8.58 -4.13
C ALA A 69 -14.09 -8.16 -2.68
N LEU A 70 -13.43 -7.03 -2.48
CA LEU A 70 -13.32 -6.41 -1.16
C LEU A 70 -14.71 -5.89 -0.79
N LEU A 71 -15.54 -6.79 -0.28
CA LEU A 71 -16.86 -6.45 0.20
C LEU A 71 -16.69 -5.68 1.50
N LYS A 72 -17.43 -4.58 1.62
CA LYS A 72 -17.59 -3.91 2.89
C LYS A 72 -18.21 -4.91 3.86
N ASP A 73 -17.50 -5.20 4.95
CA ASP A 73 -18.06 -6.03 6.01
C ASP A 73 -19.23 -5.25 6.65
N GLU A 74 -20.46 -5.74 6.46
CA GLU A 74 -21.68 -5.12 6.99
C GLU A 74 -21.70 -5.04 8.53
N LYS A 75 -20.91 -5.89 9.19
CA LYS A 75 -20.79 -5.94 10.66
C LYS A 75 -19.58 -5.16 11.17
N ALA A 76 -18.67 -4.75 10.29
CA ALA A 76 -17.54 -3.93 10.69
C ALA A 76 -18.03 -2.54 11.09
N LYS A 77 -17.64 -2.11 12.29
CA LYS A 77 -17.88 -0.72 12.72
C LYS A 77 -17.18 0.20 11.73
N ASN A 78 -17.89 1.23 11.29
CA ASN A 78 -17.32 2.27 10.45
C ASN A 78 -16.14 2.88 11.20
N VAL A 79 -14.94 2.75 10.66
CA VAL A 79 -13.72 3.35 11.22
C VAL A 79 -13.65 4.77 10.66
N ASP A 80 -14.61 5.59 11.06
CA ASP A 80 -14.53 7.03 10.91
C ASP A 80 -13.86 7.54 12.18
N VAL A 81 -12.57 7.84 12.09
CA VAL A 81 -11.82 8.47 13.18
C VAL A 81 -11.87 9.97 12.89
N HIS A 82 -12.66 10.67 13.73
CA HIS A 82 -12.87 12.11 13.72
C HIS A 82 -11.57 12.92 13.69
#